data_AF-A0A3R9J3V8-F1
#
_entry.id   AF-A0A3R9J3V8-F1
#
_cell.length_a   1.000
_cell.length_b   1.000
_cell.length_c   1.000
_cell.angle_alpha   90.00
_cell.angle_beta   90.00
_cell.angle_gamma   90.00
#
_symmetry.space_group_name_H-M   'P 1'
#
loop_
_entity.id
_entity.type
_entity.pdbx_description
1 polymer ?
#
loop_
_entity_poly.entity_id
_entity_poly.type
_entity_poly.pdbx_seq_one_letter_code
_entity_poly.pdbx_strand_id
1 'polypeptide(L)'
;MSNVDKNVDKKDVAVVSQNVKGELTYEDKVIQKIIGLSLEKVPGLLDVDGGFFSNLTEKIINTDNVTHGVNVEVGKEQVAVDLNIVVEYQKNVPALYKEIKDVVVSQVTKMTDLEVVEVNVNVVDIKTKEQHEADSVSLQDRVTDVASSTGEFASEQFEKVKSGIGSGVAAVQEKVGEGVEAVKGETKENARVH
;
A
#
# COMPACT_ATOMS: atom_id res chain seq x y z
N MET A 1 -80.79 -13.53 21.84
CA MET A 1 -79.72 -12.63 21.37
C MET A 1 -78.41 -13.23 21.83
N SER A 2 -77.59 -13.65 20.86
CA SER A 2 -76.33 -14.37 21.03
C SER A 2 -75.14 -13.41 21.25
N ASN A 3 -74.12 -13.89 21.97
CA ASN A 3 -72.67 -13.68 21.82
C ASN A 3 -72.05 -14.08 23.17
N VAL A 4 -71.52 -15.28 23.39
CA VAL A 4 -70.29 -15.90 22.83
C VAL A 4 -69.10 -14.94 22.90
N ASP A 5 -68.53 -14.83 24.10
CA ASP A 5 -67.18 -14.34 24.33
C ASP A 5 -66.17 -15.25 23.62
N LYS A 6 -65.56 -14.71 22.56
CA LYS A 6 -64.44 -15.34 21.87
C LYS A 6 -63.19 -15.15 22.73
N ASN A 7 -62.82 -16.18 23.46
CA ASN A 7 -61.49 -16.32 24.03
C ASN A 7 -60.49 -16.50 22.87
N VAL A 8 -59.68 -15.47 22.62
CA VAL A 8 -58.59 -15.52 21.65
C VAL A 8 -57.35 -15.99 22.41
N ASP A 9 -57.09 -17.29 22.36
CA ASP A 9 -55.84 -17.89 22.80
C ASP A 9 -54.68 -17.28 22.00
N LYS A 10 -54.02 -16.29 22.60
CA LYS A 10 -52.76 -15.73 22.12
C LYS A 10 -51.70 -16.80 22.38
N LYS A 11 -51.43 -17.63 21.37
CA LYS A 11 -50.27 -18.53 21.36
C LYS A 11 -49.01 -17.67 21.37
N ASP A 12 -48.43 -17.50 22.55
CA ASP A 12 -47.04 -17.08 22.72
C ASP A 12 -46.15 -18.10 22.00
N VAL A 13 -45.67 -17.73 20.81
CA VAL A 13 -44.62 -18.46 20.12
C VAL A 13 -43.35 -18.23 20.92
N ALA A 14 -43.08 -19.14 21.87
CA ALA A 14 -41.82 -19.19 22.58
C ALA A 14 -40.70 -19.41 21.55
N VAL A 15 -40.02 -18.32 21.17
CA VAL A 15 -38.79 -18.38 20.40
C VAL A 15 -37.76 -19.08 21.29
N VAL A 16 -37.57 -20.37 21.06
CA VAL A 16 -36.50 -21.14 21.69
C VAL A 16 -35.19 -20.58 21.14
N SER A 17 -34.60 -19.62 21.84
CA SER A 17 -33.24 -19.17 21.58
C SER A 17 -32.31 -20.34 21.93
N GLN A 18 -31.97 -21.15 20.92
CA GLN A 18 -30.86 -22.07 21.04
C GLN A 18 -29.61 -21.24 21.31
N ASN A 19 -29.03 -21.39 22.50
CA ASN A 19 -27.86 -20.65 22.91
C ASN A 19 -26.65 -21.16 22.11
N VAL A 20 -26.35 -20.52 20.99
CA VAL A 20 -25.21 -20.85 20.13
C VAL A 20 -23.94 -20.36 20.82
N LYS A 21 -23.03 -21.28 21.13
CA LYS A 21 -21.71 -20.94 21.68
C LYS A 21 -20.75 -20.54 20.57
N GLY A 22 -19.88 -19.56 20.83
CA GLY A 22 -18.84 -19.12 19.91
C GLY A 22 -17.78 -18.27 20.62
N GLU A 23 -16.72 -17.94 19.91
CA GLU A 23 -15.65 -17.03 20.34
C GLU A 23 -15.48 -15.97 19.24
N LEU A 24 -15.27 -14.72 19.64
CA LEU A 24 -14.96 -13.60 18.75
C LEU A 24 -13.50 -13.24 18.98
N THR A 25 -12.70 -13.28 17.92
CA THR A 25 -11.29 -12.87 17.95
C THR A 25 -11.03 -11.86 16.85
N TYR A 26 -10.03 -11.01 17.06
CA TYR A 26 -9.62 -10.00 16.09
C TYR A 26 -8.19 -10.27 15.65
N GLU A 27 -7.93 -10.12 14.36
CA GLU A 27 -6.58 -10.10 13.82
C GLU A 27 -5.90 -8.77 14.16
N ASP A 28 -4.59 -8.79 14.42
CA ASP A 28 -3.80 -7.58 14.71
C ASP A 28 -4.01 -6.49 13.66
N LYS A 29 -4.07 -6.88 12.38
CA LYS A 29 -4.32 -5.97 11.24
C LYS A 29 -5.63 -5.20 11.33
N VAL A 30 -6.65 -5.76 11.98
CA VAL A 30 -7.94 -5.08 12.18
C VAL A 30 -7.79 -3.99 13.24
N ILE A 31 -7.14 -4.30 14.36
CA ILE A 31 -6.92 -3.34 15.45
C ILE A 31 -5.96 -2.23 14.99
N GLN A 32 -4.90 -2.56 14.25
CA GLN A 32 -4.00 -1.59 13.61
C GLN A 32 -4.76 -0.60 12.72
N LYS A 33 -5.73 -1.07 11.93
CA LYS A 33 -6.55 -0.19 11.06
C LYS A 33 -7.45 0.73 11.88
N ILE A 34 -8.09 0.22 12.93
CA ILE A 34 -8.92 1.03 13.83
C ILE A 34 -8.07 2.17 14.42
N ILE A 35 -6.89 1.83 14.94
CA ILE A 35 -5.95 2.81 15.51
C ILE A 35 -5.49 3.80 14.45
N GLY A 36 -5.00 3.33 13.30
CA GLY A 36 -4.51 4.16 12.20
C GLY A 36 -5.53 5.20 11.74
N LEU A 37 -6.76 4.76 11.44
CA LEU A 37 -7.86 5.64 11.01
C LEU A 37 -8.31 6.61 12.11
N SER A 38 -8.14 6.22 13.37
CA SER A 38 -8.49 7.06 14.51
C SER A 38 -7.45 8.15 14.75
N LEU A 39 -6.18 7.83 14.55
CA LEU A 39 -5.05 8.74 14.76
C LEU A 39 -4.92 9.79 13.66
N GLU A 40 -5.38 9.52 12.44
CA GLU A 40 -5.42 10.49 11.33
C GLU A 40 -6.11 11.81 11.71
N LYS A 41 -7.04 11.77 12.67
CA LYS A 41 -7.83 12.94 13.10
C LYS A 41 -7.21 13.71 14.26
N VAL A 42 -6.07 13.26 14.79
CA VAL A 42 -5.44 13.87 15.96
C VAL A 42 -4.63 15.11 15.54
N PRO A 43 -4.99 16.33 16.00
CA PRO A 43 -4.31 17.54 15.57
C PRO A 43 -2.84 17.58 16.02
N GLY A 44 -1.93 17.81 15.08
CA GLY A 44 -0.50 17.93 15.36
C GLY A 44 0.27 16.60 15.33
N LEU A 45 -0.43 15.48 15.11
CA LEU A 45 0.19 14.24 14.62
C LEU A 45 0.27 14.35 13.09
N LEU A 46 1.48 14.27 12.53
CA LEU A 46 1.67 14.34 11.08
C LEU A 46 1.67 12.93 10.46
N ASP A 47 2.30 11.97 11.12
CA ASP A 47 2.41 10.60 10.62
C ASP A 47 2.67 9.60 11.75
N VAL A 48 2.50 8.31 11.43
CA VAL A 48 2.84 7.18 12.31
C VAL A 48 3.82 6.26 11.59
N ASP A 49 5.13 6.53 11.67
CA ASP A 49 6.24 5.84 10.97
C ASP A 49 6.17 5.85 9.44
N GLY A 50 7.26 6.28 8.81
CA GLY A 50 7.63 5.94 7.43
C GLY A 50 6.59 6.13 6.30
N GLY A 51 5.53 6.93 6.50
CA GLY A 51 4.43 7.06 5.54
C GLY A 51 3.27 6.07 5.77
N PHE A 52 3.01 5.61 6.99
CA PHE A 52 1.87 4.74 7.29
C PHE A 52 0.54 5.33 6.81
N PHE A 53 0.30 6.62 7.03
CA PHE A 53 -0.91 7.27 6.52
C PHE A 53 -0.95 7.25 4.99
N SER A 54 0.16 7.57 4.32
CA SER A 54 0.28 7.49 2.86
C SER A 54 0.01 6.07 2.34
N ASN A 55 0.52 5.05 3.04
CA ASN A 55 0.31 3.65 2.70
C ASN A 55 -1.15 3.20 2.91
N LEU A 56 -1.86 3.77 3.88
CA LEU A 56 -3.28 3.52 4.10
C LEU A 56 -4.14 4.09 2.96
N THR A 57 -3.73 5.23 2.39
CA THR A 57 -4.41 5.87 1.26
C THR A 57 -4.06 5.22 -0.09
N GLU A 58 -2.79 4.84 -0.31
CA GLU A 58 -2.28 4.35 -1.60
C GLU A 58 -2.55 2.85 -1.87
N LYS A 59 -2.83 2.04 -0.84
CA LYS A 59 -3.07 0.60 -1.00
C LYS A 59 -4.55 0.20 -1.08
N ILE A 60 -5.14 0.43 -2.26
CA ILE A 60 -6.22 -0.41 -2.80
C ILE A 60 -5.65 -1.56 -3.66
N ILE A 61 -4.33 -1.60 -3.87
CA ILE A 61 -3.64 -2.58 -4.73
C ILE A 61 -2.88 -3.57 -3.83
N ASN A 62 -3.33 -4.83 -3.81
CA ASN A 62 -2.77 -6.02 -3.16
C ASN A 62 -1.27 -5.92 -2.76
N THR A 63 -0.96 -5.47 -1.54
CA THR A 63 0.36 -5.73 -0.96
C THR A 63 0.21 -5.90 0.54
N ASP A 64 0.40 -7.14 1.00
CA ASP A 64 0.23 -7.64 2.37
C ASP A 64 1.11 -7.01 3.45
N ASN A 65 1.88 -5.98 3.10
CA ASN A 65 2.95 -5.41 3.92
C ASN A 65 2.67 -3.93 4.27
N VAL A 66 1.70 -3.68 5.14
CA VAL A 66 1.25 -2.32 5.52
C VAL A 66 1.18 -2.16 7.04
N THR A 67 2.27 -2.40 7.75
CA THR A 67 2.26 -2.28 9.22
C THR A 67 3.58 -1.80 9.80
N HIS A 68 4.34 -0.99 9.06
CA HIS A 68 5.47 -0.28 9.66
C HIS A 68 4.87 0.94 10.37
N GLY A 69 4.88 0.95 11.71
CA GLY A 69 4.53 2.13 12.52
C GLY A 69 3.56 1.95 13.66
N VAL A 70 2.56 1.09 13.47
CA VAL A 70 1.58 0.73 14.48
C VAL A 70 1.79 -0.74 14.80
N ASN A 71 2.53 -1.04 15.86
CA ASN A 71 2.68 -2.41 16.34
C ASN A 71 1.59 -2.67 17.39
N VAL A 72 0.86 -3.77 17.22
CA VAL A 72 -0.24 -4.12 18.11
C VAL A 72 -0.10 -5.59 18.45
N GLU A 73 -0.26 -5.90 19.73
CA GLU A 73 -0.38 -7.26 20.21
C GLU A 73 -1.79 -7.46 20.76
N VAL A 74 -2.55 -8.36 20.13
CA VAL A 74 -3.94 -8.62 20.49
C VAL A 74 -4.07 -9.95 21.24
N GLY A 75 -4.51 -9.88 22.48
CA GLY A 75 -4.98 -11.02 23.26
C GLY A 75 -6.48 -11.26 23.09
N LYS A 76 -7.03 -12.19 23.88
CA LYS A 76 -8.47 -12.49 23.85
C LYS A 76 -9.34 -11.34 24.36
N GLU A 77 -8.85 -10.63 25.37
CA GLU A 77 -9.57 -9.53 26.04
C GLU A 77 -8.76 -8.24 26.07
N GLN A 78 -7.46 -8.31 25.77
CA GLN A 78 -6.51 -7.22 26.01
C GLN A 78 -5.72 -6.86 24.76
N VAL A 79 -5.31 -5.60 24.68
CA VAL A 79 -4.50 -5.06 23.58
C VAL A 79 -3.36 -4.20 24.13
N ALA A 80 -2.15 -4.43 23.61
CA ALA A 80 -1.01 -3.55 23.79
C ALA A 80 -0.66 -2.86 22.47
N VAL A 81 -0.28 -1.58 22.54
CA VAL A 81 -0.04 -0.73 21.37
C VAL A 81 1.31 -0.01 21.50
N ASP A 82 2.16 -0.16 20.49
CA ASP A 82 3.37 0.65 20.33
C ASP A 82 3.27 1.48 19.05
N LEU A 83 3.50 2.79 19.18
CA LEU A 83 3.42 3.76 18.10
C LEU A 83 4.74 4.49 17.91
N ASN A 84 5.19 4.59 16.67
CA ASN A 84 6.26 5.50 16.26
C ASN A 84 5.63 6.69 15.54
N ILE A 85 5.81 7.93 16.02
CA ILE A 85 5.09 9.10 15.51
C ILE A 85 5.99 10.23 15.02
N VAL A 86 5.51 10.94 14.01
CA VAL A 86 6.08 12.22 13.53
C VAL A 86 5.16 13.34 14.00
N VAL A 87 5.72 14.31 14.72
CA VAL A 87 4.94 15.40 15.34
C VAL A 87 5.12 16.71 14.58
N GLU A 88 4.06 17.52 14.53
CA GLU A 88 4.11 18.86 13.96
C GLU A 88 4.97 19.81 14.82
N TYR A 89 5.83 20.58 14.17
CA TYR A 89 6.67 21.59 14.80
C TYR A 89 5.83 22.57 15.66
N GLN A 90 6.35 22.95 16.82
CA GLN A 90 5.69 23.80 17.83
C GLN A 90 4.45 23.22 18.51
N LYS A 91 4.19 21.90 18.40
CA LYS A 91 3.16 21.23 19.22
C LYS A 91 3.69 20.78 20.58
N ASN A 92 2.77 20.70 21.55
CA ASN A 92 3.07 20.17 22.88
C ASN A 92 2.99 18.64 22.84
N VAL A 93 4.16 17.99 22.77
CA VAL A 93 4.27 16.52 22.69
C VAL A 93 3.60 15.80 23.87
N PRO A 94 3.79 16.19 25.14
CA PRO A 94 3.08 15.54 26.25
C PRO A 94 1.55 15.63 26.19
N ALA A 95 1.00 16.75 25.70
CA ALA A 95 -0.44 16.90 25.50
C ALA A 95 -0.93 16.02 24.34
N LEU A 96 -0.18 16.01 23.23
CA LEU A 96 -0.46 15.15 22.08
C LEU A 96 -0.44 13.67 22.47
N TYR A 97 0.52 13.23 23.28
CA TYR A 97 0.58 11.86 23.79
C TYR A 97 -0.69 11.47 24.58
N LYS A 98 -1.22 12.38 25.41
CA LYS A 98 -2.47 12.14 26.15
C LYS A 98 -3.64 11.98 25.17
N GLU A 99 -3.73 12.86 24.18
CA GLU A 99 -4.78 12.81 23.18
C GLU A 99 -4.72 11.52 22.34
N ILE A 100 -3.53 11.11 21.88
CA ILE A 100 -3.31 9.84 21.18
C ILE A 100 -3.81 8.67 22.03
N LYS A 101 -3.44 8.62 23.30
CA LYS A 101 -3.85 7.56 24.22
C LYS A 101 -5.36 7.52 24.43
N ASP A 102 -5.98 8.68 24.67
CA ASP A 102 -7.44 8.76 24.85
C ASP A 102 -8.20 8.30 23.60
N VAL A 103 -7.70 8.66 22.42
CA VAL A 103 -8.27 8.22 21.13
C VAL A 103 -8.12 6.72 20.95
N VAL A 104 -6.91 6.16 21.15
CA VAL A 104 -6.67 4.72 21.00
C VAL A 104 -7.55 3.91 21.94
N VAL A 105 -7.52 4.23 23.25
CA VAL A 105 -8.33 3.53 24.26
C VAL A 105 -9.80 3.65 23.91
N SER A 106 -10.28 4.85 23.59
CA SER A 106 -11.69 5.04 23.28
C SER A 106 -12.13 4.25 22.04
N GLN A 107 -11.33 4.21 20.98
CA GLN A 107 -11.79 3.65 19.70
C GLN A 107 -11.71 2.13 19.70
N VAL A 108 -10.64 1.56 20.26
CA VAL A 108 -10.51 0.10 20.40
C VAL A 108 -11.61 -0.44 21.31
N THR A 109 -11.76 0.08 22.53
CA THR A 109 -12.79 -0.41 23.45
C THR A 109 -14.21 -0.24 22.91
N LYS A 110 -14.55 0.88 22.26
CA LYS A 110 -15.90 1.08 21.70
C LYS A 110 -16.24 0.15 20.53
N MET A 111 -15.24 -0.29 19.76
CA MET A 111 -15.48 -1.08 18.55
C MET A 111 -15.32 -2.59 18.78
N THR A 112 -14.51 -3.00 19.75
CA THR A 112 -14.12 -4.41 19.93
C THR A 112 -14.34 -4.95 21.33
N ASP A 113 -14.78 -4.12 22.28
CA ASP A 113 -14.89 -4.47 23.72
C ASP A 113 -13.57 -4.96 24.35
N LEU A 114 -12.43 -4.75 23.68
CA LEU A 114 -11.11 -5.09 24.22
C LEU A 114 -10.61 -4.00 25.17
N GLU A 115 -9.87 -4.42 26.19
CA GLU A 115 -9.20 -3.55 27.15
C GLU A 115 -7.79 -3.19 26.64
N VAL A 116 -7.54 -1.90 26.43
CA VAL A 116 -6.19 -1.42 26.09
C VAL A 116 -5.37 -1.29 27.37
N VAL A 117 -4.40 -2.19 27.56
CA VAL A 117 -3.59 -2.24 28.78
C VAL A 117 -2.39 -1.30 28.73
N GLU A 118 -1.84 -1.07 27.53
CA GLU A 118 -0.63 -0.28 27.34
C GLU A 118 -0.66 0.48 26.01
N VAL A 119 -0.22 1.74 26.04
CA VAL A 119 0.00 2.58 24.86
C VAL A 119 1.33 3.30 24.99
N ASN A 120 2.33 2.78 24.28
CA ASN A 120 3.66 3.36 24.17
C ASN A 120 3.75 4.21 22.90
N VAL A 121 4.36 5.38 23.04
CA VAL A 121 4.55 6.31 21.93
C VAL A 121 6.00 6.77 21.92
N ASN A 122 6.68 6.51 20.81
CA ASN A 122 8.02 6.96 20.52
C ASN A 122 7.95 8.06 19.45
N VAL A 123 8.53 9.23 19.72
CA VAL A 123 8.59 10.32 18.76
C VAL A 123 9.83 10.14 17.90
N VAL A 124 9.63 9.76 16.64
CA VAL A 124 10.74 9.49 15.71
C VAL A 124 11.24 10.75 15.01
N ASP A 125 10.37 11.75 14.80
CA ASP A 125 10.76 13.00 14.14
C ASP A 125 9.80 14.17 14.48
N ILE A 126 10.25 15.40 14.24
CA ILE A 126 9.46 16.63 14.34
C ILE A 126 9.61 17.42 13.04
N LYS A 127 8.50 17.63 12.32
CA LYS A 127 8.49 18.31 11.01
C LYS A 127 7.48 19.44 10.97
N THR A 128 7.69 20.41 10.09
CA THR A 128 6.60 21.29 9.65
C THR A 128 5.66 20.53 8.71
N LYS A 129 4.43 21.03 8.53
CA LYS A 129 3.49 20.43 7.57
C LYS A 129 4.05 20.47 6.15
N GLU A 130 4.68 21.58 5.77
CA GLU A 130 5.26 21.75 4.44
C GLU A 130 6.36 20.71 4.16
N GLN A 131 7.20 20.40 5.15
CA GLN A 131 8.24 19.39 5.02
C GLN A 131 7.66 17.97 4.88
N HIS A 132 6.60 17.65 5.63
CA HIS A 132 5.95 16.33 5.56
C HIS A 132 5.23 16.11 4.22
N GLU A 133 4.55 17.14 3.70
CA GLU A 133 3.93 17.10 2.38
C GLU A 133 4.98 16.94 1.27
N ALA A 134 6.09 17.69 1.32
CA ALA A 134 7.16 17.63 0.31
C ALA A 134 7.83 16.24 0.22
N ASP A 135 8.00 15.57 1.36
CA ASP A 135 8.56 14.21 1.40
C ASP A 135 7.65 13.19 0.69
N SER A 136 6.34 13.43 0.70
CA SER A 136 5.33 12.53 0.10
C SER A 136 5.25 12.62 -1.42
N VAL A 137 5.49 13.79 -2.03
CA VAL A 137 5.41 14.01 -3.50
C VAL A 137 6.69 13.66 -4.27
N SER A 138 7.85 13.61 -3.63
CA SER A 138 9.15 13.47 -4.32
C SER A 138 9.32 12.15 -5.09
N LEU A 139 8.53 11.10 -4.78
CA LEU A 139 8.67 9.79 -5.41
C LEU A 139 8.04 9.72 -6.80
N GLN A 140 6.97 10.48 -7.06
CA GLN A 140 6.32 10.51 -8.39
C GLN A 140 7.07 11.43 -9.36
N ASP A 141 7.69 12.50 -8.87
CA ASP A 141 8.49 13.42 -9.70
C ASP A 141 9.73 12.74 -10.28
N ARG A 142 10.44 11.94 -9.46
CA ARG A 142 11.64 11.22 -9.90
C ARG A 142 11.38 10.21 -11.02
N VAL A 143 10.22 9.55 -11.04
CA VAL A 143 9.86 8.60 -12.10
C VAL A 143 9.52 9.35 -13.39
N THR A 144 8.86 10.50 -13.27
CA THR A 144 8.50 11.37 -14.41
C THR A 144 9.76 11.94 -15.07
N ASP A 145 10.75 12.36 -14.29
CA ASP A 145 12.02 12.90 -14.79
C ASP A 145 12.87 11.87 -15.55
N VAL A 146 12.84 10.59 -15.15
CA VAL A 146 13.58 9.52 -15.85
C VAL A 146 12.89 9.16 -17.17
N ALA A 147 11.56 9.18 -17.22
CA ALA A 147 10.80 8.90 -18.43
C ALA A 147 10.95 10.02 -19.48
N SER A 148 10.90 11.29 -19.06
CA SER A 148 11.14 12.43 -19.95
C SER A 148 12.56 12.44 -20.51
N SER A 149 13.57 12.31 -19.65
CA SER A 149 14.98 12.33 -20.06
C SER A 149 15.39 11.16 -20.96
N THR A 150 14.84 9.96 -20.75
CA THR A 150 15.09 8.80 -21.63
C THR A 150 14.39 8.96 -22.99
N GLY A 151 13.19 9.54 -23.01
CA GLY A 151 12.45 9.83 -24.25
C GLY A 151 13.14 10.88 -25.11
N GLU A 152 13.63 11.97 -24.49
CA GLU A 152 14.41 13.02 -25.17
C GLU A 152 15.72 12.45 -25.75
N PHE A 153 16.47 11.67 -24.96
CA PHE A 153 17.72 11.05 -25.43
C PHE A 153 17.51 10.08 -26.60
N ALA A 154 16.45 9.25 -26.56
CA ALA A 154 16.12 8.35 -27.65
C ALA A 154 15.76 9.12 -28.92
N SER A 155 15.02 10.22 -28.81
CA SER A 155 14.66 11.05 -29.95
C SER A 155 15.88 11.74 -30.60
N GLU A 156 16.83 12.23 -29.80
CA GLU A 156 18.04 12.89 -30.31
C GLU A 156 18.97 11.92 -31.06
N GLN A 157 19.13 10.68 -30.56
CA GLN A 157 19.93 9.66 -31.23
C GLN A 157 19.24 9.13 -32.49
N PHE A 158 17.91 8.97 -32.46
CA PHE A 158 17.14 8.49 -33.61
C PHE A 158 17.05 9.53 -34.74
N GLU A 159 16.93 10.82 -34.42
CA GLU A 159 17.00 11.93 -35.39
C GLU A 159 18.39 12.01 -36.05
N LYS A 160 19.47 11.90 -35.26
CA LYS A 160 20.85 11.87 -35.79
C LYS A 160 21.10 10.69 -36.72
N VAL A 161 20.60 9.51 -36.37
CA VAL A 161 20.72 8.30 -37.21
C VAL A 161 19.89 8.43 -38.50
N LYS A 162 18.69 9.01 -38.43
CA LYS A 162 17.85 9.24 -39.62
C LYS A 162 18.44 10.28 -40.58
N SER A 163 19.09 11.32 -40.05
CA SER A 163 19.81 12.31 -40.86
C SER A 163 21.07 11.73 -41.51
N GLY A 164 21.80 10.84 -40.82
CA GLY A 164 23.03 10.22 -41.32
C GLY A 164 22.84 9.09 -42.36
N ILE A 165 21.69 8.41 -42.36
CA ILE A 165 21.41 7.30 -43.29
C ILE A 165 21.05 7.80 -44.71
N GLY A 166 20.64 9.06 -44.88
CA GLY A 166 20.22 9.61 -46.18
C GLY A 166 21.32 9.72 -47.24
N SER A 167 22.61 9.73 -46.87
CA SER A 167 23.72 9.91 -47.81
C SER A 167 24.52 8.64 -48.13
N GLY A 168 24.36 7.56 -47.35
CA GLY A 168 25.20 6.35 -47.45
C GLY A 168 24.60 5.19 -48.25
N VAL A 169 23.27 5.14 -48.42
CA VAL A 169 22.59 3.97 -49.02
C VAL A 169 22.61 3.97 -50.56
N ALA A 170 22.89 5.10 -51.21
CA ALA A 170 23.01 5.17 -52.67
C ALA A 170 24.30 4.53 -53.21
N ALA A 171 25.35 4.38 -52.39
CA ALA A 171 26.66 3.88 -52.85
C ALA A 171 26.81 2.34 -52.77
N VAL A 172 25.91 1.63 -52.08
CA VAL A 172 26.05 0.18 -51.85
C VAL A 172 25.33 -0.66 -52.91
N GLN A 173 24.37 -0.09 -53.65
CA GLN A 173 23.59 -0.85 -54.62
C GLN A 173 24.29 -1.07 -55.98
N GLU A 174 25.46 -0.46 -56.23
CA GLU A 174 26.19 -0.58 -57.51
C GLU A 174 27.25 -1.72 -57.52
N LYS A 175 27.61 -2.32 -56.37
CA LYS A 175 28.69 -3.33 -56.29
C LYS A 175 28.28 -4.76 -55.92
N VAL A 176 26.99 -5.07 -55.86
CA VAL A 176 26.47 -6.45 -55.66
C VAL A 176 25.79 -6.94 -56.95
N GLY A 177 26.51 -6.82 -58.08
CA GLY A 177 26.06 -7.33 -59.39
C GLY A 177 27.02 -8.34 -60.03
N GLU A 178 28.29 -8.37 -59.60
CA GLU A 178 29.32 -9.26 -60.17
C GLU A 178 30.03 -9.98 -59.02
N GLY A 179 29.74 -11.25 -58.79
CA GLY A 179 30.43 -12.00 -57.72
C GLY A 179 29.84 -13.34 -57.29
N VAL A 180 28.78 -13.84 -57.91
CA VAL A 180 28.24 -15.19 -57.62
C VAL A 180 28.17 -16.00 -58.90
N GLU A 181 29.33 -16.41 -59.42
CA GLU A 181 29.42 -17.50 -60.41
C GLU A 181 30.82 -18.14 -60.48
N ALA A 182 31.47 -18.44 -59.34
CA ALA A 182 32.74 -19.16 -59.40
C ALA A 182 33.14 -19.92 -58.13
N VAL A 183 32.28 -20.80 -57.58
CA VAL A 183 32.77 -22.06 -56.98
C VAL A 183 31.62 -23.06 -56.82
N LYS A 184 31.41 -23.89 -57.84
CA LYS A 184 30.71 -25.17 -57.75
C LYS A 184 31.71 -26.23 -58.17
N GLY A 185 32.20 -27.02 -57.23
CA GLY A 185 33.06 -28.15 -57.53
C GLY A 185 33.60 -28.80 -56.26
N GLU A 186 33.15 -30.04 -56.05
CA GLU A 186 33.92 -31.09 -55.35
C GLU A 186 33.97 -30.98 -53.80
N THR A 187 33.66 -31.99 -52.98
CA THR A 187 33.31 -33.40 -53.19
C THR A 187 32.70 -33.92 -51.87
N LYS A 188 31.67 -34.76 -51.98
CA LYS A 188 31.20 -35.61 -50.88
C LYS A 188 32.16 -36.80 -50.73
N GLU A 189 32.69 -37.05 -49.53
CA GLU A 189 33.04 -38.40 -49.04
C GLU A 189 33.27 -38.30 -47.52
N ASN A 190 32.29 -38.70 -46.68
CA ASN A 190 32.07 -40.02 -46.08
C ASN A 190 32.74 -40.18 -44.70
N ALA A 191 31.92 -40.65 -43.75
CA ALA A 191 32.27 -41.40 -42.54
C ALA A 191 33.10 -40.68 -41.45
N ARG A 192 32.95 -40.90 -40.14
CA ARG A 192 32.04 -41.65 -39.25
C ARG A 192 32.58 -41.36 -37.83
N VAL A 193 31.69 -41.15 -36.86
CA VAL A 193 31.78 -41.39 -35.40
C VAL A 193 33.08 -41.08 -34.63
N HIS A 194 32.97 -40.21 -33.61
CA HIS A 194 32.78 -40.61 -32.21
C HIS A 194 32.21 -39.43 -31.42
#